data_AF-A0A6V7JZ36-F1
#
_entry.id   AF-A0A6V7JZ36-F1
#
_cell.length_a   1.000
_cell.length_b   1.000
_cell.length_c   1.000
_cell.angle_alpha   90.00
_cell.angle_beta   90.00
_cell.angle_gamma   90.00
#
_symmetry.space_group_name_H-M   'P 1'
#
loop_
_entity.id
_entity.type
_entity.pdbx_description
1 polymer ?
#
loop_
_entity_poly.entity_id
_entity_poly.type
_entity_poly.pdbx_seq_one_letter_code
_entity_poly.pdbx_strand_id
1 'polypeptide(L)' 'VNKKEIVEAVTILETPPMVVVGVVGYIETPHGLRALTTVWAEHLSEDCRRRFYKN' A
#
# COMPACT_ATOMS: atom_id res chain seq x y z
N VAL A 1 -30.90 24.30 -0.72
CA VAL A 1 -29.85 24.42 -1.76
C VAL A 1 -30.57 24.51 -3.11
N ASN A 2 -30.58 25.71 -3.69
CA ASN A 2 -31.33 26.03 -4.91
C ASN A 2 -30.64 25.38 -6.13
N LYS A 3 -31.42 24.92 -7.13
CA LYS A 3 -30.96 24.20 -8.34
C LYS A 3 -30.12 25.11 -9.26
N LYS A 4 -28.91 25.45 -8.83
CA LYS A 4 -27.94 26.23 -9.60
C LYS A 4 -26.72 25.37 -9.89
N GLU A 5 -26.17 25.51 -11.08
CA GLU A 5 -24.92 24.86 -11.46
C GLU A 5 -23.75 25.46 -10.66
N ILE A 6 -22.87 24.59 -10.16
CA ILE A 6 -21.67 24.94 -9.39
C ILE A 6 -20.50 24.20 -10.04
N VAL A 7 -19.38 24.89 -10.23
CA VAL A 7 -18.14 24.28 -10.75
C VAL A 7 -17.29 23.85 -9.56
N GLU A 8 -17.05 22.55 -9.46
CA GLU A 8 -16.16 21.96 -8.46
C GLU A 8 -14.90 21.41 -9.14
N ALA A 9 -13.74 21.77 -8.62
CA ALA A 9 -12.47 21.23 -9.10
C ALA A 9 -12.31 19.79 -8.60
N VAL A 10 -12.02 18.87 -9.52
CA VAL A 10 -11.78 17.46 -9.20
C VAL A 10 -10.46 16.99 -9.82
N THR A 11 -9.81 16.05 -9.15
CA THR A 11 -8.63 15.35 -9.65
C THR A 11 -8.99 13.91 -9.95
N ILE A 12 -8.57 13.41 -11.12
CA ILE A 12 -8.78 12.01 -11.50
C ILE A 12 -7.49 11.25 -11.18
N LEU A 13 -7.59 10.27 -10.28
CA LEU A 13 -6.49 9.39 -9.89
C LEU A 13 -6.77 7.97 -10.38
N GLU A 14 -5.89 7.44 -11.21
CA GLU A 14 -5.93 6.02 -11.57
C GLU A 14 -5.42 5.17 -10.40
N THR A 15 -6.20 4.17 -10.01
CA THR A 15 -5.90 3.28 -8.88
C THR A 15 -6.00 1.82 -9.32
N PRO A 16 -4.94 1.26 -9.95
CA PRO A 16 -4.96 -0.14 -10.33
C PRO A 16 -5.05 -1.04 -9.09
N PRO A 17 -5.59 -2.27 -9.22
CA PRO A 17 -5.65 -3.22 -8.12
C PRO A 17 -4.27 -3.50 -7.51
N MET A 18 -4.17 -3.48 -6.18
CA MET A 18 -2.93 -3.81 -5.46
C MET A 18 -2.86 -5.30 -5.15
N VAL A 19 -1.67 -5.88 -5.29
CA VAL A 19 -1.39 -7.28 -4.95
C VAL A 19 -0.66 -7.36 -3.61
N VAL A 20 -1.22 -8.08 -2.64
CA VAL A 20 -0.59 -8.31 -1.34
C VAL A 20 0.46 -9.42 -1.45
N VAL A 21 1.70 -9.15 -1.03
CA VAL A 21 2.84 -10.06 -1.19
C VAL A 21 3.41 -10.61 0.13
N GLY A 22 2.95 -10.08 1.27
CA GLY A 22 3.41 -10.48 2.59
C GLY A 22 2.72 -9.70 3.70
N VAL A 23 2.97 -10.11 4.94
CA VAL A 23 2.43 -9.49 6.15
C VAL A 23 3.56 -9.26 7.16
N VAL A 24 3.52 -8.13 7.85
CA VAL A 24 4.45 -7.80 8.94
C VAL A 24 3.70 -7.86 10.26
N GLY A 25 4.16 -8.71 11.18
CA GLY A 25 3.65 -8.74 12.55
C GLY A 25 4.32 -7.65 13.39
N TYR A 26 3.54 -6.90 14.16
CA TYR A 26 4.05 -5.92 15.12
C TYR A 26 3.74 -6.35 16.55
N ILE A 27 4.69 -6.10 17.44
CA ILE A 27 4.51 -6.28 18.89
C ILE A 27 4.68 -4.96 19.61
N GLU A 28 3.94 -4.80 20.69
CA GLU A 28 4.07 -3.68 21.59
C GLU A 28 5.35 -3.83 22.45
N THR A 29 6.11 -2.75 22.53
CA THR A 29 7.27 -2.63 23.41
C THR A 29 7.13 -1.35 24.23
N PRO A 30 7.88 -1.17 25.33
CA PRO A 30 7.88 0.08 26.10
C PRO A 30 8.24 1.33 25.29
N HIS A 31 8.84 1.15 24.11
CA HIS A 31 9.23 2.23 23.19
C HIS A 31 8.30 2.34 21.96
N GLY A 32 7.15 1.65 21.97
CA GLY A 32 6.18 1.62 20.88
C GLY A 32 6.18 0.31 20.09
N LEU A 33 5.51 0.31 18.93
CA LEU A 33 5.39 -0.87 18.08
C LEU A 33 6.72 -1.19 17.38
N ARG A 34 7.14 -2.45 17.45
CA ARG A 34 8.31 -2.97 16.74
C ARG A 34 7.89 -4.09 15.80
N ALA A 35 8.45 -4.10 14.59
CA ALA A 35 8.30 -5.23 13.68
C ALA A 35 8.91 -6.49 14.31
N LEU A 36 8.08 -7.52 14.49
CA LEU A 36 8.48 -8.81 15.01
C LEU A 36 9.12 -9.66 13.91
N THR A 37 8.34 -9.93 12.85
CA THR A 37 8.79 -10.70 11.69
C THR A 37 7.92 -10.38 10.48
N THR A 38 8.44 -10.68 9.29
CA THR A 38 7.74 -10.54 8.01
C THR A 38 7.59 -11.90 7.36
N VAL A 39 6.36 -12.28 7.01
CA VAL A 39 6.06 -13.50 6.26
C VAL A 39 5.71 -13.11 4.83
N TRP A 40 6.31 -13.80 3.86
CA TRP A 40 6.12 -13.57 2.44
C TRP A 40 5.26 -14.66 1.80
N ALA A 41 4.56 -14.32 0.73
CA ALA A 41 3.93 -15.32 -0.13
C ALA A 41 5.00 -16.21 -0.79
N GLU A 42 4.66 -17.48 -1.02
CA GLU A 42 5.54 -18.45 -1.68
C GLU A 42 5.93 -18.00 -3.09
N HIS A 43 4.97 -17.42 -3.81
CA HIS A 43 5.14 -17.00 -5.20
C HIS A 43 5.11 -15.48 -5.29
N LEU A 44 6.26 -14.87 -5.57
CA LEU A 44 6.40 -13.42 -5.77
C LEU A 44 6.45 -13.08 -7.26
N SER A 45 5.65 -12.10 -7.68
CA SER A 45 5.70 -11.59 -9.05
C SER A 45 7.06 -10.93 -9.35
N GLU A 46 7.45 -10.96 -10.63
CA GLU A 46 8.69 -10.32 -11.08
C GLU A 46 8.67 -8.80 -10.84
N ASP A 47 7.49 -8.16 -10.96
CA ASP A 47 7.30 -6.75 -10.65
C ASP A 47 7.63 -6.40 -9.20
N CYS A 48 7.26 -7.28 -8.26
CA CYS A 48 7.63 -7.15 -6.85
C CYS A 48 9.13 -7.37 -6.68
N ARG A 49 9.69 -8.44 -7.27
CA ARG A 49 11.11 -8.77 -7.17
C ARG A 49 12.02 -7.69 -7.73
N ARG A 50 11.59 -6.98 -8.78
CA ARG A 50 12.31 -5.85 -9.37
C ARG A 50 12.60 -4.75 -8.36
N ARG A 51 11.78 -4.58 -7.31
CA ARG A 51 12.02 -3.61 -6.24
C ARG A 51 13.25 -3.93 -5.39
N PHE A 52 13.73 -5.17 -5.39
CA PHE A 52 14.93 -5.58 -4.64
C PHE A 52 16.24 -5.28 -5.37
N TYR A 53 16.18 -4.88 -6.64
CA TYR A 53 17.36 -4.62 -7.48
C TYR A 53 17.36 -3.17 -7.96
N LYS A 54 18.56 -2.56 -8.02
CA LYS A 54 18.74 -1.16 -8.43
C LYS A 54 19.28 -0.98 -9.84
N ASN A 55 19.85 -2.03 -10.44
CA ASN A 55 20.52 -2.01 -11.75
C ASN A 55 19.70 -2.82 -12.76
#